data_AF-A0A7M7MXX7-F1
#
_entry.id   AF-A0A7M7MXX7-F1
#
_cell.length_a   1.000
_cell.length_b   1.000
_cell.length_c   1.000
_cell.angle_alpha   90.00
_cell.angle_beta   90.00
_cell.angle_gamma   90.00
#
_symmetry.space_group_name_H-M   'P 1'
#
loop_
_entity.id
_entity.type
_entity.pdbx_description
1 polymer ?
#
loop_
_entity_poly.entity_id
_entity_poly.type
_entity_poly.pdbx_seq_one_letter_code
_entity_poly.pdbx_strand_id
1 'polypeptide(L)'
;MGHGVGGYGILMRLKGMANYELVPVVIICGSVCVMAGAFSSYSLFKKTDVVINRKSNPHRWVKVQETEKQKFLTYGLEYKAKPAIEQLQREIGSRK
;
A
#
# COMPACT_ATOMS: atom_id res chain seq x y z
N MET A 1 12.14 28.05 27.84
CA MET A 1 13.11 27.02 27.38
C MET A 1 12.37 26.07 26.46
N GLY A 2 12.33 26.39 25.16
CA GLY A 2 11.52 25.65 24.19
C GLY A 2 12.22 24.37 23.75
N HIS A 3 11.64 23.22 24.09
CA HIS A 3 11.99 21.94 23.46
C HIS A 3 11.58 22.01 21.98
N GLY A 4 12.55 22.29 21.11
CA GLY A 4 12.36 22.28 19.66
C GLY A 4 12.06 20.87 19.16
N VAL A 5 10.78 20.51 19.10
CA VAL A 5 10.27 19.32 18.42
C VAL A 5 10.28 19.60 16.91
N GLY A 6 11.45 19.53 16.30
CA GLY A 6 11.63 19.75 14.87
C GLY A 6 12.80 18.93 14.34
N GLY A 7 12.76 18.55 13.05
CA GLY A 7 13.77 17.68 12.42
C GLY A 7 15.22 18.15 12.62
N TYR A 8 15.44 19.47 12.72
CA TYR A 8 16.74 20.06 13.06
C TYR A 8 17.23 19.72 14.47
N GLY A 9 16.34 19.57 15.45
CA GLY A 9 16.67 19.20 16.84
C GLY A 9 17.07 17.72 16.97
N ILE A 10 16.44 16.83 16.19
CA ILE A 10 16.86 15.43 16.08
C ILE A 10 18.22 15.32 15.38
N LEU A 11 18.43 16.08 14.32
CA LEU A 11 19.70 16.10 13.60
C LEU A 11 20.85 16.62 14.48
N MET A 12 20.62 17.69 15.25
CA MET A 12 21.62 18.20 16.20
C MET A 12 21.90 17.23 17.36
N ARG A 13 20.88 16.49 17.85
CA ARG A 13 21.08 15.43 18.85
C ARG A 13 21.87 14.24 18.31
N LEU A 14 21.71 13.90 17.04
CA LEU A 14 22.53 12.89 16.37
C LEU A 14 23.96 13.39 16.16
N LYS A 15 24.15 14.67 15.81
CA LYS A 15 25.48 15.27 15.58
C LYS A 15 26.38 15.29 16.82
N GLY A 16 25.79 15.40 18.02
CA GLY A 16 26.53 15.42 19.29
C GLY A 16 27.00 14.04 19.79
N MET A 17 26.50 12.94 19.20
CA MET A 17 26.80 11.56 19.66
C MET A 17 27.24 10.61 18.54
N ALA A 18 27.14 10.99 17.27
CA ALA A 18 27.30 10.05 16.15
C ALA A 18 28.76 9.88 15.71
N ASN A 19 29.25 8.64 15.79
CA ASN A 19 30.30 8.17 14.90
C ASN A 19 29.83 8.36 13.45
N TYR A 20 30.51 9.23 12.69
CA TYR A 20 30.10 9.61 11.32
C TYR A 20 29.95 8.42 10.38
N GLU A 21 30.66 7.33 10.65
CA GLU A 21 30.61 6.06 9.91
C GLU A 21 29.27 5.31 10.07
N LEU A 22 28.55 5.52 11.16
CA LEU A 22 27.25 4.87 11.42
C LEU A 22 26.07 5.59 10.75
N VAL A 23 26.24 6.85 10.36
CA VAL A 23 25.20 7.66 9.72
C VAL A 23 24.60 6.97 8.48
N PRO A 24 25.38 6.46 7.50
CA PRO A 24 24.82 5.78 6.33
C PRO A 24 24.01 4.52 6.72
N VAL A 25 24.47 3.75 7.71
CA VAL A 25 23.79 2.53 8.16
C VAL A 25 22.43 2.87 8.78
N VAL A 26 22.37 3.87 9.65
CA VAL A 26 21.13 4.30 10.29
C VAL A 26 20.14 4.86 9.25
N ILE A 27 20.62 5.60 8.26
CA ILE A 27 19.78 6.12 7.17
C ILE A 27 19.19 4.97 6.35
N ILE A 28 20.00 3.99 5.94
CA ILE A 28 19.53 2.84 5.16
C ILE A 28 18.51 2.04 5.96
N CYS A 29 18.84 1.62 7.19
CA CYS A 29 17.93 0.87 8.04
C CYS A 29 16.63 1.64 8.31
N GLY A 30 16.73 2.93 8.62
CA GLY A 30 15.56 3.79 8.83
C GLY A 30 14.68 3.86 7.59
N SER A 31 15.28 4.09 6.42
CA SER A 31 14.54 4.16 5.14
C SER A 31 13.84 2.85 4.79
N VAL A 32 14.49 1.71 5.02
CA VAL A 32 13.93 0.37 4.78
C VAL A 32 12.76 0.11 5.71
N CYS A 33 12.89 0.40 7.01
CA CYS A 33 11.80 0.22 7.96
C CYS A 33 10.57 1.06 7.61
N VAL A 34 10.78 2.34 7.25
CA VAL A 34 9.69 3.24 6.85
C VAL A 34 9.03 2.74 5.56
N MET A 35 9.82 2.38 4.56
CA MET A 35 9.31 1.93 3.27
C MET A 35 8.56 0.59 3.40
N ALA A 36 9.07 -0.35 4.18
CA ALA A 36 8.42 -1.63 4.44
C ALA A 36 7.09 -1.45 5.20
N GLY A 37 7.06 -0.57 6.20
CA GLY A 37 5.83 -0.26 6.94
C GLY A 37 4.78 0.43 6.08
N ALA A 38 5.19 1.40 5.26
CA ALA A 38 4.30 2.08 4.32
C ALA A 38 3.75 1.11 3.27
N PHE A 39 4.62 0.26 2.70
CA PHE A 39 4.21 -0.71 1.68
C PHE A 39 3.27 -1.78 2.23
N SER A 40 3.56 -2.31 3.42
CA SER A 40 2.70 -3.30 4.09
C SER A 40 1.32 -2.71 4.39
N SER A 41 1.27 -1.49 4.92
CA SER A 41 0.00 -0.78 5.17
C SER A 41 -0.76 -0.52 3.88
N TYR A 42 -0.10 -0.01 2.84
CA TYR A 42 -0.70 0.20 1.53
C TYR A 42 -1.28 -1.10 0.96
N SER A 43 -0.51 -2.19 1.00
CA SER A 43 -0.95 -3.48 0.48
C SER A 43 -2.16 -4.01 1.26
N LEU A 44 -2.17 -3.87 2.59
CA LEU A 44 -3.28 -4.35 3.42
C LEU A 44 -4.58 -3.59 3.15
N PHE A 45 -4.51 -2.27 2.97
CA PHE A 45 -5.72 -1.44 2.83
C PHE A 45 -6.19 -1.24 1.39
N LYS A 46 -5.28 -1.26 0.40
CA LYS A 46 -5.60 -0.92 -0.99
C LYS A 46 -5.59 -2.11 -1.94
N LYS A 47 -5.00 -3.25 -1.56
CA LYS A 47 -5.00 -4.44 -2.44
C LYS A 47 -6.04 -5.45 -1.98
N THR A 48 -6.93 -5.79 -2.89
CA THR A 48 -7.97 -6.83 -2.71
C THR A 48 -7.39 -8.24 -2.58
N ASP A 49 -6.13 -8.43 -2.96
CA ASP A 49 -5.43 -9.72 -2.91
C ASP A 49 -4.98 -10.11 -1.51
N VAL A 50 -4.91 -9.16 -0.57
CA VAL A 50 -4.52 -9.45 0.81
C VAL A 50 -5.74 -9.93 1.60
N VAL A 51 -5.75 -11.23 1.90
CA VAL A 51 -6.86 -11.88 2.61
C VAL A 51 -6.54 -11.95 4.10
N ILE A 52 -7.24 -11.14 4.90
CA ILE A 52 -7.12 -11.16 6.38
C ILE A 52 -7.85 -12.38 6.96
N ASN A 53 -8.98 -12.79 6.37
CA ASN A 53 -9.76 -13.94 6.83
C ASN A 53 -10.06 -14.90 5.67
N ARG A 54 -9.47 -16.10 5.72
CA ARG A 54 -9.61 -17.13 4.68
C ARG A 54 -11.01 -17.74 4.60
N LYS A 55 -11.75 -17.82 5.72
CA LYS A 55 -13.09 -18.44 5.77
C LYS A 55 -14.20 -17.56 5.21
N SER A 56 -14.06 -16.24 5.30
CA SER A 56 -15.04 -15.27 4.80
C SER A 56 -14.54 -14.53 3.54
N ASN A 57 -13.79 -15.23 2.69
CA ASN A 57 -13.29 -14.64 1.45
C ASN A 57 -14.25 -14.98 0.31
N PRO A 58 -14.98 -14.01 -0.27
CA PRO A 58 -15.78 -14.27 -1.45
C PRO A 58 -14.89 -14.68 -2.62
N HIS A 59 -15.48 -15.35 -3.61
CA HIS A 59 -14.77 -15.77 -4.81
C HIS A 59 -14.06 -14.59 -5.48
N ARG A 60 -12.84 -14.83 -6.00
CA ARG A 60 -11.92 -13.76 -6.41
C ARG A 60 -12.55 -12.78 -7.41
N TRP A 61 -13.31 -13.28 -8.38
CA TRP A 61 -13.99 -12.48 -9.41
C TRP A 61 -15.14 -11.60 -8.88
N VAL A 62 -15.64 -11.83 -7.66
CA VAL A 62 -16.71 -11.00 -7.06
C VAL A 62 -16.17 -9.65 -6.55
N LYS A 63 -14.89 -9.62 -6.13
CA LYS A 63 -14.23 -8.41 -5.61
C LYS A 63 -13.37 -7.68 -6.64
N VAL A 64 -13.29 -8.19 -7.88
CA VAL A 64 -12.52 -7.55 -8.94
C VAL A 64 -13.21 -6.25 -9.35
N GLN A 65 -12.55 -5.11 -9.10
CA GLN A 65 -12.96 -3.83 -9.68
C GLN A 65 -12.29 -3.67 -11.05
N GLU A 66 -13.09 -3.45 -12.09
CA GLU A 66 -12.61 -3.35 -13.48
C GLU A 66 -12.03 -1.97 -13.82
N THR A 67 -12.41 -0.96 -13.05
CA THR A 67 -12.02 0.45 -13.25
C THR A 67 -10.64 0.75 -12.66
N GLU A 68 -10.15 -0.10 -11.76
CA GLU A 68 -8.88 0.12 -11.07
C GLU A 68 -7.77 -0.81 -11.57
N LYS A 69 -6.55 -0.28 -11.59
CA LYS A 69 -5.37 -1.08 -11.92
C LYS A 69 -5.15 -2.15 -10.86
N GLN A 70 -5.42 -3.40 -11.22
CA GLN A 70 -5.25 -4.53 -10.30
C GLN A 70 -3.76 -4.80 -9.98
N LYS A 71 -2.87 -4.68 -10.98
CA LYS A 71 -1.44 -4.97 -10.84
C LYS A 71 -0.61 -3.69 -10.69
N PHE A 72 0.54 -3.79 -10.02
CA PHE A 72 1.45 -2.66 -9.78
C PHE A 72 2.01 -2.06 -11.06
N LEU A 73 2.30 -2.91 -12.06
CA LEU A 73 2.79 -2.51 -13.38
C LEU A 73 1.94 -3.20 -14.43
N THR A 74 1.20 -2.42 -15.21
CA THR A 74 0.46 -2.90 -16.37
C THR A 74 0.63 -1.93 -17.53
N TYR A 75 1.17 -2.44 -18.63
CA TYR A 75 1.35 -1.73 -19.88
C TYR A 75 0.24 -2.14 -20.85
N GLY A 76 -0.41 -1.16 -21.49
CA GLY A 76 -1.39 -1.43 -22.55
C GLY A 76 -2.75 -2.00 -22.11
N LEU A 77 -3.10 -1.98 -20.82
CA LEU A 77 -4.45 -2.34 -20.36
C LEU A 77 -5.30 -1.08 -20.09
N GLU A 78 -6.44 -1.00 -20.78
CA GLU A 78 -7.49 -0.02 -20.48
C GLU A 78 -8.43 -0.56 -19.40
N TYR A 79 -8.52 0.15 -18.28
CA TYR A 79 -9.41 -0.16 -17.16
C TYR A 79 -10.71 0.63 -17.32
N LYS A 80 -11.58 0.17 -18.23
CA LYS A 80 -12.90 0.74 -18.48
C LYS A 80 -13.96 -0.30 -18.17
N ALA A 81 -15.02 0.13 -17.48
CA ALA A 81 -16.19 -0.71 -17.23
C ALA A 81 -16.74 -1.19 -18.57
N LYS A 82 -16.74 -2.50 -18.79
CA LYS A 82 -17.31 -3.07 -20.02
C LYS A 82 -18.81 -3.27 -19.81
N PRO A 83 -19.68 -2.71 -20.69
CA PRO A 83 -21.13 -2.81 -20.51
C PRO A 83 -21.62 -4.27 -20.50
N ALA A 84 -20.92 -5.17 -21.20
CA ALA A 84 -21.21 -6.60 -21.19
C ALA A 84 -21.04 -7.24 -19.79
N ILE A 85 -20.07 -6.79 -18.99
CA ILE A 85 -19.85 -7.36 -17.66
C ILE A 85 -20.90 -6.84 -16.66
N GLU A 86 -21.28 -5.56 -16.74
CA GLU A 86 -22.38 -5.01 -15.93
C GLU A 86 -23.70 -5.74 -16.20
N GLN A 87 -24.00 -6.06 -17.46
CA GLN A 87 -25.20 -6.81 -17.83
C GLN A 87 -25.18 -8.22 -17.22
N LEU A 88 -24.06 -8.94 -17.33
CA LEU A 88 -23.91 -10.26 -16.72
C LEU A 88 -24.03 -10.22 -15.19
N GLN A 89 -23.49 -9.20 -14.54
CA GLN A 89 -23.64 -9.02 -13.09
C GLN A 89 -25.10 -8.75 -12.70
N ARG A 90 -25.83 -7.93 -13.48
CA ARG A 90 -27.26 -7.69 -13.26
C ARG A 90 -28.08 -8.95 -13.45
N GLU A 91 -27.80 -9.75 -14.49
CA GLU A 91 -28.49 -11.03 -14.73
C GLU A 91 -28.24 -12.04 -13.60
N ILE A 92 -26.99 -12.20 -13.15
CA ILE A 92 -26.65 -13.08 -12.02
C ILE A 92 -27.30 -12.60 -10.72
N GLY A 93 -27.31 -11.29 -10.46
CA GLY A 93 -27.96 -10.70 -9.30
C GLY A 93 -29.48 -10.84 -9.33
N SER A 94 -30.10 -10.75 -10.52
CA SER A 94 -31.54 -10.95 -10.74
C SER A 94 -31.98 -12.41 -10.67
N ARG A 95 -31.04 -13.36 -10.80
CA ARG A 95 -31.29 -14.82 -10.73
C ARG A 95 -31.11 -15.41 -9.33
N LYS A 96 -30.79 -14.59 -8.33
CA LYS A 96 -30.72 -14.96 -6.91
C LYS A 96 -32.00 -14.60 -6.20
#